data_AF-A0A357V9C3-F1
#
_entry.id   AF-A0A357V9C3-F1
#
_cell.length_a   1.000
_cell.length_b   1.000
_cell.length_c   1.000
_cell.angle_alpha   90.00
_cell.angle_beta   90.00
_cell.angle_gamma   90.00
#
_symmetry.space_group_name_H-M   'P 1'
#
loop_
_entity.id
_entity.type
_entity.pdbx_description
1 polymer ?
#
loop_
_entity_poly.entity_id
_entity_poly.type
_entity_poly.pdbx_seq_one_letter_code
_entity_poly.pdbx_strand_id
1 'polypeptide(L)' 'MEAMEMREALAEAETAEDVATVTKRAQGEIADCESELSDAFAADDLDQAAALITRLKYLRKLADDTRARRAELRGRG' A
#
# COMPACT_ATOMS: atom_id res chain seq x y z
N MET A 1 -4.15 2.47 -10.09
CA MET A 1 -2.72 2.21 -10.33
C MET A 1 -2.44 0.77 -9.96
N GLU A 2 -1.67 0.04 -10.76
CA GLU A 2 -1.41 -1.38 -10.51
C GLU A 2 -0.48 -1.52 -9.29
N ALA A 3 -0.77 -2.48 -8.41
CA ALA A 3 0.07 -2.78 -7.25
C ALA A 3 1.52 -3.17 -7.64
N MET A 4 1.78 -3.40 -8.93
CA MET A 4 3.08 -3.65 -9.53
C MET A 4 3.95 -2.38 -9.58
N GLU A 5 3.41 -1.25 -10.03
CA GLU A 5 4.14 0.03 -10.16
C GLU A 5 4.72 0.50 -8.81
N MET A 6 3.93 0.37 -7.74
CA MET A 6 4.41 0.74 -6.40
C MET A 6 5.45 -0.24 -5.82
N ARG A 7 5.44 -1.51 -6.23
CA ARG A 7 6.47 -2.47 -5.83
C ARG A 7 7.77 -2.23 -6.57
N GLU A 8 7.71 -1.85 -7.85
CA GLU A 8 8.88 -1.41 -8.62
C GLU A 8 9.49 -0.15 -7.99
N ALA A 9 8.68 0.86 -7.71
CA ALA A 9 9.14 2.07 -7.02
C ALA A 9 9.79 1.77 -5.65
N LEU A 10 9.30 0.78 -4.91
CA LEU A 10 9.93 0.34 -3.66
C LEU A 10 11.26 -0.39 -3.89
N ALA A 11 11.34 -1.23 -4.91
CA ALA A 11 12.55 -1.97 -5.26
C ALA A 11 13.68 -1.04 -5.72
N GLU A 12 13.34 0.02 -6.44
CA GLU A 12 14.25 1.05 -6.92
C GLU A 12 14.61 2.10 -5.85
N ALA A 13 13.95 2.09 -4.69
CA ALA A 13 14.24 3.02 -3.61
C ALA A 13 15.67 2.83 -3.06
N GLU A 14 16.49 3.86 -3.18
CA GLU A 14 17.89 3.87 -2.73
C GLU A 14 18.06 4.57 -1.38
N THR A 15 17.15 5.49 -1.04
CA THR A 15 17.21 6.28 0.19
C THR A 15 16.02 6.03 1.11
N ALA A 16 16.18 6.38 2.39
CA ALA A 16 15.08 6.33 3.35
C ALA A 16 13.94 7.31 3.00
N GLU A 17 14.23 8.37 2.24
CA GLU A 17 13.26 9.35 1.77
C GLU A 17 12.41 8.81 0.61
N ASP A 18 13.01 8.07 -0.32
CA ASP A 18 12.28 7.38 -1.39
C ASP A 18 11.27 6.38 -0.81
N VAL A 19 11.72 5.58 0.17
CA VAL A 19 10.85 4.64 0.87
C VAL A 19 9.73 5.36 1.64
N ALA A 20 10.00 6.55 2.21
CA ALA A 20 8.98 7.35 2.88
C ALA A 20 7.91 7.85 1.91
N THR A 21 8.29 8.23 0.70
CA THR A 21 7.35 8.62 -0.37
C THR A 21 6.43 7.47 -0.76
N VAL A 22 6.99 6.28 -1.01
CA VAL A 22 6.19 5.07 -1.31
C VAL A 22 5.27 4.70 -0.14
N THR A 23 5.78 4.80 1.09
CA THR A 23 4.98 4.52 2.31
C THR A 23 3.79 5.46 2.42
N LYS A 24 4.01 6.77 2.25
CA LYS A 24 2.94 7.77 2.33
C LYS A 24 1.86 7.53 1.27
N ARG A 25 2.28 7.16 0.05
CA ARG A 25 1.38 6.82 -1.03
C ARG A 25 0.54 5.58 -0.70
N ALA A 26 1.18 4.50 -0.26
CA ALA A 26 0.49 3.28 0.13
C ALA A 26 -0.53 3.52 1.26
N GLN A 27 -0.17 4.36 2.24
CA GLN A 27 -1.09 4.75 3.32
C GLN A 27 -2.30 5.54 2.82
N GLY A 28 -2.10 6.45 1.86
CA GLY A 28 -3.20 7.17 1.22
C GLY A 28 -4.16 6.20 0.51
N GLU A 29 -3.64 5.30 -0.33
CA GLU A 29 -4.48 4.32 -1.01
C GLU A 29 -5.17 3.34 -0.07
N ILE A 30 -4.55 2.99 1.08
CA ILE A 30 -5.19 2.19 2.13
C ILE A 30 -6.39 2.93 2.70
N ALA A 31 -6.24 4.21 3.04
CA ALA A 31 -7.32 5.02 3.60
C ALA A 31 -8.48 5.17 2.60
N ASP A 32 -8.17 5.38 1.32
CA ASP A 32 -9.17 5.43 0.25
C ASP A 32 -9.90 4.09 0.13
N CYS A 33 -9.16 2.97 0.12
CA CYS A 33 -9.76 1.62 0.09
C CYS A 33 -10.66 1.34 1.30
N GLU A 34 -10.26 1.79 2.49
CA GLU A 34 -11.05 1.63 3.72
C GLU A 34 -12.34 2.47 3.68
N SER A 35 -12.28 3.68 3.12
CA SER A 35 -13.47 4.51 2.87
C SER A 35 -14.41 3.85 1.86
N GLU A 36 -13.88 3.43 0.70
CA GLU A 36 -14.67 2.76 -0.34
C GLU A 36 -15.29 1.44 0.17
N LEU A 37 -14.58 0.70 1.05
CA LEU A 37 -15.12 -0.50 1.69
C LEU A 37 -16.29 -0.18 2.60
N SER A 38 -16.20 0.89 3.38
CA SER A 38 -17.30 1.34 4.22
C SER A 38 -18.54 1.66 3.39
N ASP A 39 -18.36 2.33 2.25
CA ASP A 39 -19.46 2.67 1.34
C ASP A 39 -20.05 1.41 0.69
N ALA A 40 -19.21 0.48 0.23
CA ALA A 40 -19.66 -0.79 -0.36
C ALA A 40 -20.48 -1.63 0.63
N PHE A 41 -20.04 -1.74 1.89
CA PHE A 41 -20.81 -2.43 2.92
C PHE A 41 -22.11 -1.72 3.26
N ALA A 42 -22.14 -0.38 3.27
CA ALA A 42 -23.36 0.39 3.50
C ALA A 42 -24.40 0.20 2.36
N ALA A 43 -23.92 -0.04 1.14
CA ALA A 43 -24.74 -0.30 -0.04
C ALA A 43 -25.11 -1.78 -0.25
N ASP A 44 -24.64 -2.69 0.60
CA ASP A 44 -24.72 -4.16 0.43
C ASP A 44 -24.08 -4.65 -0.89
N ASP A 45 -23.11 -3.91 -1.43
CA ASP A 45 -22.35 -4.27 -2.63
C ASP A 45 -21.18 -5.19 -2.26
N LEU A 46 -21.50 -6.47 -2.05
CA LEU A 46 -20.54 -7.49 -1.62
C LEU A 46 -19.48 -7.80 -2.70
N ASP A 47 -19.82 -7.63 -3.99
CA ASP A 47 -18.89 -7.84 -5.09
C ASP A 47 -17.81 -6.74 -5.09
N GLN A 48 -18.21 -5.48 -4.93
CA GLN A 48 -17.27 -4.37 -4.76
C GLN A 48 -16.44 -4.54 -3.48
N ALA A 49 -17.07 -4.92 -2.37
CA ALA A 49 -16.35 -5.16 -1.12
C ALA A 49 -15.28 -6.26 -1.27
N ALA A 50 -15.58 -7.36 -1.96
CA ALA A 50 -14.62 -8.43 -2.22
C ALA A 50 -13.42 -7.97 -3.06
N ALA A 51 -13.67 -7.16 -4.09
CA ALA A 51 -12.61 -6.56 -4.91
C ALA A 51 -11.71 -5.63 -4.09
N LEU A 52 -12.31 -4.77 -3.27
CA LEU A 52 -11.60 -3.81 -2.42
C LEU A 52 -10.81 -4.50 -1.30
N ILE A 53 -11.32 -5.56 -0.67
CA ILE A 53 -10.56 -6.36 0.31
C ILE A 53 -9.30 -6.95 -0.33
N THR A 54 -9.41 -7.45 -1.56
CA THR A 54 -8.27 -7.99 -2.30
C THR A 54 -7.23 -6.92 -2.54
N ARG A 55 -7.64 -5.73 -2.99
CA ARG A 55 -6.75 -4.56 -3.16
C ARG A 55 -6.11 -4.16 -1.84
N LEU A 56 -6.88 -4.03 -0.76
CA LEU A 56 -6.41 -3.66 0.57
C LEU A 56 -5.34 -4.63 1.09
N LYS A 57 -5.52 -5.94 0.89
CA LYS A 57 -4.51 -6.95 1.25
C LYS A 57 -3.15 -6.68 0.59
N TYR A 58 -3.15 -6.33 -0.69
CA TYR A 58 -1.90 -6.04 -1.40
C TYR A 58 -1.27 -4.72 -0.97
N LEU A 59 -2.08 -3.69 -0.72
CA LEU A 59 -1.60 -2.40 -0.23
C LEU A 59 -0.98 -2.52 1.18
N ARG A 60 -1.61 -3.29 2.07
CA ARG A 60 -1.06 -3.58 3.40
C ARG A 60 0.26 -4.33 3.33
N LYS A 61 0.35 -5.34 2.45
CA LYS A 61 1.63 -6.03 2.21
C LYS A 61 2.71 -5.06 1.74
N LEU A 62 2.40 -4.19 0.79
CA LEU A 62 3.34 -3.17 0.32
C LEU A 62 3.81 -2.25 1.46
N ALA A 63 2.90 -1.81 2.33
CA ALA A 63 3.25 -0.97 3.48
C ALA A 63 4.15 -1.71 4.50
N ASP A 64 4.03 -3.03 4.62
CA ASP A 64 4.96 -3.84 5.42
C ASP A 64 6.32 -3.97 4.72
N ASP A 65 6.33 -4.20 3.41
CA ASP A 65 7.54 -4.26 2.59
C ASP A 65 8.33 -2.94 2.67
N THR A 66 7.65 -1.77 2.71
CA THR A 66 8.34 -0.48 2.89
C THR A 66 9.04 -0.36 4.25
N ARG A 67 8.44 -0.90 5.32
CA ARG A 67 9.08 -0.92 6.66
C ARG A 67 10.34 -1.77 6.65
N ALA A 68 10.27 -2.95 6.02
CA ALA A 68 11.43 -3.84 5.86
C ALA A 68 12.55 -3.14 5.08
N ARG A 69 12.24 -2.56 3.91
CA ARG A 69 13.21 -1.86 3.06
C ARG A 69 13.88 -0.68 3.79
N ARG A 70 13.10 0.10 4.54
CA ARG A 70 13.64 1.20 5.34
C ARG A 70 14.60 0.70 6.42
N ALA A 71 14.32 -0.43 7.06
CA ALA A 71 15.20 -1.02 8.05
C ALA A 71 16.53 -1.49 7.43
N GLU A 72 16.47 -2.13 6.26
CA GLU A 72 17.67 -2.55 5.51
C GLU A 72 18.58 -1.36 5.16
N LEU A 73 18.01 -0.26 4.66
CA LEU A 73 18.77 0.93 4.29
C LEU A 73 19.43 1.59 5.50
N ARG A 74 18.82 1.51 6.70
CA ARG A 74 19.43 2.00 7.95
C ARG A 74 20.56 1.10 8.45
N GLY A 75 20.52 -0.20 8.17
CA GLY A 75 21.58 -1.15 8.56
C GLY A 75 22.80 -1.15 7.63
N ARG A 76 22.74 -0.45 6.50
CA ARG A 76 23.85 -0.29 5.53
C ARG A 76 24.70 0.97 5.77
N GLY A 77 24.35 1.79 6.76
CA GLY A 77 25.05 3.01 7.14
C GLY A 77 26.01 2.82 8.31
#